data_AF-A0A7W1PK35-F1
#
_entry.id   AF-A0A7W1PK35-F1
#
_cell.length_a   1.000
_cell.length_b   1.000
_cell.length_c   1.000
_cell.angle_alpha   90.00
_cell.angle_beta   90.00
_cell.angle_gamma   90.00
#
_symmetry.space_group_name_H-M   'P 1'
#
loop_
_entity.id
_entity.type
_entity.pdbx_description
1 polymer ?
#
loop_
_entity_poly.entity_id
_entity_poly.type
_entity_poly.pdbx_seq_one_letter_code
_entity_poly.pdbx_strand_id
1 'polypeptide(L)'
;MTYLVAAGLVVCSLGVVACGGGRNVEIDPNRDVGGTRWNATIAPSPQMAGALQVRGMGWMGTRDGDSSRTRAFVSIANAVPGGEHPWHVRVGRCGSDRGIFGPAEAYKPLRVGGNGRAESTADVPVMVPRSGEYFISVHASANNLRTIIACGNLAPPSR
;
A
#
# COMPACT_ATOMS: atom_id res chain seq x y z
N MET A 1 24.31 -7.47 79.71
CA MET A 1 23.79 -6.21 79.13
C MET A 1 22.95 -6.57 77.93
N THR A 2 21.65 -6.36 78.07
CA THR A 2 20.59 -6.61 77.09
C THR A 2 20.54 -5.45 76.10
N TYR A 3 20.50 -5.73 74.79
CA TYR A 3 19.85 -4.86 73.80
C TYR A 3 19.14 -5.72 72.75
N LEU A 4 17.81 -5.65 72.77
CA LEU A 4 16.91 -5.93 71.66
C LEU A 4 17.03 -4.84 70.58
N VAL A 5 16.41 -5.12 69.41
CA VAL A 5 15.90 -4.21 68.34
C VAL A 5 16.50 -4.62 66.98
N ALA A 6 15.77 -4.84 65.88
CA ALA A 6 14.35 -5.01 65.61
C ALA A 6 14.19 -5.59 64.18
N ALA A 7 13.03 -6.19 63.93
CA ALA A 7 12.62 -6.80 62.67
C ALA A 7 12.54 -5.82 61.50
N GLY A 8 12.81 -6.32 60.30
CA GLY A 8 12.63 -5.60 59.04
C GLY A 8 12.51 -6.58 57.87
N LEU A 9 11.36 -7.27 57.76
CA LEU A 9 11.00 -8.07 56.60
C LEU A 9 10.66 -7.12 55.44
N VAL A 10 11.60 -6.95 54.50
CA VAL A 10 11.34 -6.27 53.22
C VAL A 10 10.85 -7.31 52.23
N VAL A 11 9.53 -7.38 52.06
CA VAL A 11 8.88 -8.18 51.01
C VAL A 11 8.94 -7.36 49.72
N CYS A 12 9.83 -7.74 48.80
CA CYS A 12 9.84 -7.22 47.43
C CYS A 12 8.71 -7.86 46.64
N SER A 13 7.55 -7.20 46.59
CA SER A 13 6.46 -7.54 45.68
C SER A 13 6.82 -7.15 44.25
N LEU A 14 7.22 -8.14 43.44
CA LEU A 14 7.32 -8.02 41.99
C LEU A 14 5.90 -7.90 41.40
N GLY A 15 5.45 -6.67 41.17
CA GLY A 15 4.24 -6.39 40.40
C GLY A 15 4.48 -6.66 38.92
N VAL A 16 3.96 -7.78 38.41
CA VAL A 16 3.99 -8.08 36.98
C VAL A 16 2.90 -7.24 36.30
N VAL A 17 3.30 -6.15 35.64
CA VAL A 17 2.41 -5.38 34.76
C VAL A 17 2.19 -6.17 33.47
N ALA A 18 1.09 -6.93 33.42
CA ALA A 18 0.64 -7.61 32.22
C ALA A 18 -0.10 -6.62 31.29
N CYS A 19 0.64 -5.79 30.55
CA CYS A 19 0.09 -5.11 29.38
C CYS A 19 0.15 -6.07 28.19
N GLY A 20 -0.89 -6.90 28.06
CA GLY A 20 -0.94 -7.95 27.04
C GLY A 20 -2.35 -8.20 26.55
N GLY A 21 -3.09 -7.14 26.22
CA GLY A 21 -4.33 -7.23 25.45
C GLY A 21 -4.03 -7.62 24.00
N GLY A 22 -3.44 -8.80 23.81
CA GLY A 22 -3.24 -9.43 22.52
C GLY A 22 -4.61 -9.77 21.96
N ARG A 23 -5.15 -8.89 21.12
CA ARG A 23 -6.19 -9.30 20.18
C ARG A 23 -5.53 -10.35 19.30
N ASN A 24 -5.85 -11.63 19.55
CA ASN A 24 -5.53 -12.67 18.59
C ASN A 24 -6.11 -12.22 17.25
N VAL A 25 -5.24 -11.93 16.29
CA VAL A 25 -5.67 -11.83 14.90
C VAL A 25 -6.01 -13.26 14.51
N GLU A 26 -7.26 -13.66 14.72
CA GLU A 26 -7.79 -14.92 14.23
C GLU A 26 -7.70 -14.87 12.70
N ILE A 27 -6.75 -15.61 12.16
CA ILE A 27 -6.67 -15.85 10.72
C ILE A 27 -7.82 -16.80 10.41
N ASP A 28 -8.96 -16.22 10.05
CA ASP A 28 -10.11 -16.95 9.55
C ASP A 28 -9.73 -17.63 8.21
N PRO A 29 -9.61 -18.96 8.15
CA PRO A 29 -9.26 -19.68 6.92
C PRO A 29 -10.42 -19.69 5.90
N ASN A 30 -11.63 -19.28 6.30
CA ASN A 30 -12.79 -19.07 5.43
C ASN A 30 -13.01 -17.61 5.05
N ARG A 31 -12.29 -16.65 5.64
CA ARG A 31 -12.03 -15.40 4.92
C ARG A 31 -11.19 -15.80 3.73
N ASP A 32 -11.59 -15.39 2.53
CA ASP A 32 -10.77 -15.47 1.32
C ASP A 32 -9.45 -14.68 1.53
N VAL A 33 -8.50 -15.30 2.23
CA VAL A 33 -7.08 -14.95 2.25
C VAL A 33 -6.36 -15.65 1.08
N GLY A 34 -7.11 -16.34 0.21
CA GLY A 34 -6.69 -16.79 -1.12
C GLY A 34 -6.61 -15.63 -2.12
N GLY A 35 -5.86 -14.58 -1.77
CA GLY A 35 -5.80 -13.36 -2.57
C GLY A 35 -5.13 -13.60 -3.92
N THR A 36 -5.92 -13.74 -4.98
CA THR A 36 -5.49 -13.58 -6.38
C THR A 36 -5.15 -12.11 -6.68
N ARG A 37 -4.33 -11.51 -5.83
CA ARG A 37 -3.97 -10.10 -5.88
C ARG A 37 -2.62 -9.95 -6.56
N TRP A 38 -2.60 -9.11 -7.58
CA TRP A 38 -1.38 -8.67 -8.23
C TRP A 38 -0.69 -7.64 -7.34
N ASN A 39 0.63 -7.69 -7.20
CA ASN A 39 1.38 -6.79 -6.31
C ASN A 39 2.50 -6.06 -7.06
N ALA A 40 2.75 -4.80 -6.69
CA ALA A 40 3.79 -3.97 -7.28
C ALA A 40 4.57 -3.23 -6.19
N THR A 41 5.89 -3.14 -6.38
CA THR A 41 6.73 -2.14 -5.71
C THR A 41 6.76 -0.89 -6.58
N ILE A 42 6.42 0.25 -6.00
CA ILE A 42 6.46 1.54 -6.70
C ILE A 42 7.83 2.17 -6.47
N ALA A 43 8.49 2.52 -7.56
CA ALA A 43 9.80 3.17 -7.58
C ALA A 43 9.79 4.35 -8.56
N PRO A 44 10.79 5.25 -8.51
CA PRO A 44 10.92 6.31 -9.51
C PRO A 44 10.94 5.70 -10.92
N SER A 45 10.32 6.38 -11.87
CA SER A 45 10.36 5.92 -13.26
C SER A 45 11.81 5.92 -13.78
N PRO A 46 12.14 5.12 -14.82
CA PRO A 46 13.50 5.10 -15.37
C PRO A 46 14.02 6.49 -15.78
N GLN A 47 13.11 7.37 -16.20
CA GLN A 47 13.41 8.76 -16.61
C GLN A 47 13.72 9.67 -15.42
N MET A 48 13.23 9.33 -14.23
CA MET A 48 13.37 10.12 -13.00
C MET A 48 14.26 9.43 -11.95
N ALA A 49 14.86 8.28 -12.30
CA ALA A 49 15.74 7.53 -11.42
C ALA A 49 16.91 8.40 -10.95
N GLY A 50 17.15 8.44 -9.64
CA GLY A 50 18.18 9.29 -9.03
C GLY A 50 17.78 10.75 -8.82
N ALA A 51 16.82 11.29 -9.58
CA ALA A 51 16.31 12.64 -9.40
C ALA A 51 15.17 12.72 -8.36
N LEU A 52 14.34 11.68 -8.29
CA LEU A 52 13.26 11.56 -7.32
C LEU A 52 13.46 10.33 -6.43
N GLN A 53 13.00 10.43 -5.18
CA GLN A 53 13.08 9.36 -4.18
C GLN A 53 11.69 8.80 -3.81
N VAL A 54 10.69 9.04 -4.68
CA VAL A 54 9.33 8.55 -4.50
C VAL A 54 9.33 7.03 -4.52
N ARG A 55 8.73 6.42 -3.49
CA ARG A 55 8.66 4.97 -3.33
C ARG A 55 7.32 4.56 -2.78
N GLY A 56 6.95 3.30 -2.92
CA GLY A 56 5.70 2.81 -2.35
C GLY A 56 5.35 1.40 -2.77
N MET A 57 4.07 1.09 -2.68
CA MET A 57 3.51 -0.20 -3.07
C MET A 57 2.15 0.00 -3.72
N GLY A 58 1.74 -0.98 -4.50
CA GLY A 58 0.39 -1.00 -5.04
C GLY A 58 -0.03 -2.42 -5.35
N TRP A 59 -1.32 -2.59 -5.58
CA TRP A 59 -1.88 -3.89 -5.91
C TRP A 59 -3.19 -3.74 -6.67
N MET A 60 -3.61 -4.80 -7.34
CA MET A 60 -4.97 -4.93 -7.85
C MET A 60 -5.50 -6.34 -7.61
N GLY A 61 -6.79 -6.46 -7.36
CA GLY A 61 -7.45 -7.75 -7.16
C GLY A 61 -8.95 -7.62 -7.38
N THR A 62 -9.65 -8.74 -7.26
CA THR A 62 -11.12 -8.77 -7.24
C THR A 62 -11.65 -7.82 -6.17
N ARG A 63 -12.72 -7.09 -6.45
CA ARG A 63 -13.41 -6.31 -5.42
C ARG A 63 -14.26 -7.22 -4.54
N ASP A 64 -14.14 -7.05 -3.23
CA ASP A 64 -14.94 -7.79 -2.24
C ASP A 64 -16.44 -7.67 -2.55
N GLY A 65 -17.12 -8.81 -2.63
CA GLY A 65 -18.55 -8.89 -2.92
C GLY A 65 -18.94 -8.66 -4.38
N ASP A 66 -18.00 -8.41 -5.30
CA ASP A 66 -18.28 -8.20 -6.73
C ASP A 66 -17.12 -8.67 -7.62
N SER A 67 -17.23 -9.90 -8.15
CA SER A 67 -16.21 -10.50 -9.03
C SER A 67 -16.13 -9.87 -10.42
N SER A 68 -17.11 -9.06 -10.81
CA SER A 68 -17.11 -8.34 -12.09
C SER A 68 -16.26 -7.08 -12.05
N ARG A 69 -15.73 -6.70 -10.88
CA ARG A 69 -14.96 -5.47 -10.66
C ARG A 69 -13.58 -5.73 -10.07
N THR A 70 -12.66 -4.84 -10.40
CA THR A 70 -11.31 -4.82 -9.86
C THR A 70 -11.19 -3.70 -8.84
N ARG A 71 -10.68 -4.02 -7.66
CA ARG A 71 -10.19 -3.03 -6.70
C ARG A 71 -8.69 -2.88 -6.88
N ALA A 72 -8.24 -1.66 -7.13
CA ALA A 72 -6.82 -1.31 -7.22
C ALA A 72 -6.45 -0.32 -6.11
N PHE A 73 -5.22 -0.42 -5.63
CA PHE A 73 -4.68 0.42 -4.57
C PHE A 73 -3.26 0.84 -4.91
N VAL A 74 -2.90 2.05 -4.50
CA VAL A 74 -1.52 2.54 -4.50
C VAL A 74 -1.27 3.37 -3.27
N SER A 75 -0.07 3.25 -2.72
CA SER A 75 0.49 4.18 -1.74
C SER A 75 1.87 4.63 -2.17
N ILE A 76 2.19 5.88 -1.87
CA ILE A 76 3.50 6.49 -2.12
C ILE A 76 3.99 7.23 -0.88
N ALA A 77 5.31 7.37 -0.79
CA ALA A 77 6.04 8.12 0.22
C ALA A 77 7.20 8.86 -0.43
N ASN A 78 7.76 9.83 0.31
CA ASN A 78 8.81 10.75 -0.16
C ASN A 78 8.38 11.57 -1.39
N ALA A 79 7.09 11.86 -1.51
CA ALA A 79 6.55 12.80 -2.49
C ALA A 79 6.55 14.21 -1.92
N VAL A 80 6.47 15.21 -2.79
CA VAL A 80 6.41 16.63 -2.39
C VAL A 80 5.09 16.90 -1.66
N PRO A 81 5.10 17.39 -0.40
CA PRO A 81 3.89 17.74 0.34
C PRO A 81 2.98 18.70 -0.43
N GLY A 82 1.67 18.46 -0.38
CA GLY A 82 0.66 19.24 -1.11
C GLY A 82 0.55 18.91 -2.60
N GLY A 83 1.39 18.00 -3.12
CA GLY A 83 1.29 17.51 -4.49
C GLY A 83 -0.01 16.72 -4.74
N GLU A 84 -0.55 16.86 -5.95
CA GLU A 84 -1.62 16.01 -6.46
C GLU A 84 -1.13 15.24 -7.69
N HIS A 85 -1.13 13.91 -7.58
CA HIS A 85 -0.59 13.02 -8.60
C HIS A 85 -1.68 12.08 -9.14
N PRO A 86 -2.16 12.28 -10.38
CA PRO A 86 -2.99 11.28 -11.03
C PRO A 86 -2.25 9.93 -11.10
N TRP A 87 -2.97 8.84 -10.97
CA TRP A 87 -2.40 7.50 -11.06
C TRP A 87 -3.37 6.56 -11.75
N HIS A 88 -2.86 5.49 -12.34
CA HIS A 88 -3.67 4.52 -13.06
C HIS A 88 -3.03 3.13 -12.96
N VAL A 89 -3.85 2.08 -12.99
CA VAL A 89 -3.39 0.78 -13.50
C VAL A 89 -3.40 0.86 -15.02
N ARG A 90 -2.35 0.35 -15.66
CA ARG A 90 -2.14 0.38 -17.10
C ARG A 90 -1.77 -1.00 -17.61
N VAL A 91 -2.07 -1.23 -18.89
CA VAL A 91 -1.72 -2.45 -19.61
C VAL A 91 -0.28 -2.33 -20.10
N GLY A 92 0.53 -3.39 -19.94
CA GLY A 92 1.94 -3.41 -20.28
C GLY A 92 2.84 -3.34 -19.04
N ARG A 93 3.98 -2.65 -19.18
CA ARG A 93 5.01 -2.53 -18.15
C ARG A 93 5.49 -1.09 -18.06
N CYS A 94 6.13 -0.74 -16.95
CA CYS A 94 6.88 0.52 -16.82
C CYS A 94 7.71 0.81 -18.09
N GLY A 95 7.48 1.97 -18.72
CA GLY A 95 8.18 2.38 -19.94
C GLY A 95 7.63 1.81 -21.25
N SER A 96 6.65 0.90 -21.20
CA SER A 96 5.96 0.33 -22.36
C SER A 96 4.45 0.30 -22.10
N ASP A 97 3.84 1.48 -22.19
CA ASP A 97 2.43 1.72 -21.93
C ASP A 97 1.56 1.32 -23.13
N ARG A 98 0.47 0.58 -22.88
CA ARG A 98 -0.54 0.19 -23.89
C ARG A 98 -1.94 0.70 -23.56
N GLY A 99 -2.08 1.62 -22.62
CA GLY A 99 -3.34 2.25 -22.24
C GLY A 99 -3.77 1.97 -20.81
N ILE A 100 -4.80 2.69 -20.39
CA ILE A 100 -5.37 2.59 -19.04
C ILE A 100 -6.20 1.31 -18.91
N PHE A 101 -6.08 0.63 -17.78
CA PHE A 101 -6.95 -0.48 -17.43
C PHE A 101 -8.30 0.07 -16.92
N GLY A 102 -9.31 0.08 -17.80
CA GLY A 102 -10.64 0.61 -17.50
C GLY A 102 -10.78 2.14 -17.65
N PRO A 103 -11.89 2.72 -17.19
CA PRO A 103 -12.16 4.16 -17.29
C PRO A 103 -11.20 4.99 -16.41
N ALA A 104 -10.72 6.12 -16.92
CA ALA A 104 -9.77 6.97 -16.22
C ALA A 104 -10.37 7.63 -14.97
N GLU A 105 -11.65 7.96 -15.01
CA GLU A 105 -12.42 8.58 -13.93
C GLU A 105 -12.61 7.67 -12.71
N ALA A 106 -12.36 6.37 -12.83
CA ALA A 106 -12.35 5.46 -11.68
C ALA A 106 -11.16 5.72 -10.73
N TYR A 107 -10.14 6.44 -11.18
CA TYR A 107 -8.91 6.67 -10.45
C TYR A 107 -8.85 8.09 -9.88
N LYS A 108 -9.10 8.22 -8.58
CA LYS A 108 -8.95 9.50 -7.87
C LYS A 108 -7.46 9.81 -7.66
N PRO A 109 -6.99 11.04 -7.94
CA PRO A 109 -5.59 11.41 -7.74
C PRO A 109 -5.09 11.15 -6.32
N LEU A 110 -3.81 10.84 -6.19
CA LEU A 110 -3.10 10.80 -4.92
C LEU A 110 -2.92 12.24 -4.41
N ARG A 111 -3.38 12.51 -3.19
CA ARG A 111 -3.18 13.79 -2.50
C ARG A 111 -2.12 13.63 -1.43
N VAL A 112 -0.98 14.29 -1.61
CA VAL A 112 0.18 14.13 -0.74
C VAL A 112 0.01 14.99 0.52
N GLY A 113 -0.01 14.33 1.67
CA GLY A 113 -0.07 14.99 2.98
C GLY A 113 1.23 15.71 3.35
N GLY A 114 1.20 16.45 4.46
CA GLY A 114 2.37 17.18 4.99
C GLY A 114 3.59 16.29 5.28
N ASN A 115 3.39 14.99 5.48
CA ASN A 115 4.43 13.99 5.71
C ASN A 115 5.01 13.38 4.42
N GLY A 116 4.64 13.90 3.25
CA GLY A 116 5.12 13.40 1.96
C GLY A 116 4.54 12.02 1.57
N ARG A 117 3.42 11.60 2.16
CA ARG A 117 2.75 10.34 1.86
C ARG A 117 1.36 10.56 1.25
N ALA A 118 0.93 9.62 0.41
CA ALA A 118 -0.41 9.56 -0.15
C ALA A 118 -0.83 8.12 -0.39
N GLU A 119 -2.13 7.87 -0.36
CA GLU A 119 -2.73 6.61 -0.80
C GLU A 119 -4.04 6.85 -1.52
N SER A 120 -4.42 5.92 -2.39
CA SER A 120 -5.67 5.99 -3.14
C SER A 120 -6.12 4.59 -3.53
N THR A 121 -7.45 4.41 -3.60
CA THR A 121 -8.10 3.17 -4.04
C THR A 121 -9.02 3.50 -5.21
N ALA A 122 -9.04 2.64 -6.23
CA ALA A 122 -9.90 2.73 -7.39
C ALA A 122 -10.78 1.47 -7.51
N ASP A 123 -12.05 1.67 -7.88
CA ASP A 123 -13.01 0.60 -8.14
C ASP A 123 -13.34 0.55 -9.62
N VAL A 124 -12.57 -0.24 -10.36
CA VAL A 124 -12.62 -0.32 -11.81
C VAL A 124 -13.74 -1.27 -12.23
N PRO A 125 -14.68 -0.85 -13.10
CA PRO A 125 -15.78 -1.68 -13.59
C PRO A 125 -15.32 -2.67 -14.67
N VAL A 126 -14.25 -3.40 -14.38
CA VAL A 126 -13.65 -4.44 -15.23
C VAL A 126 -13.23 -5.59 -14.33
N MET A 127 -13.49 -6.82 -14.76
CA MET A 127 -13.08 -8.04 -14.04
C MET A 127 -11.55 -8.11 -13.94
N VAL A 128 -11.04 -8.61 -12.80
CA VAL A 128 -9.59 -8.75 -12.59
C VAL A 128 -9.00 -9.73 -13.62
N PRO A 129 -7.89 -9.38 -14.29
CA PRO A 129 -7.26 -10.26 -15.26
C PRO A 129 -6.56 -11.45 -14.57
N ARG A 130 -6.63 -12.62 -15.21
CA ARG A 130 -5.92 -13.84 -14.76
C ARG A 130 -4.50 -13.97 -15.32
N SER A 131 -4.17 -13.19 -16.35
CA SER A 131 -2.88 -13.19 -17.03
C SER A 131 -2.65 -11.86 -17.74
N GLY A 132 -1.43 -11.62 -18.19
CA GLY A 132 -1.05 -10.40 -18.89
C GLY A 132 0.02 -9.61 -18.13
N GLU A 133 0.32 -8.43 -18.65
CA GLU A 133 1.26 -7.50 -18.04
C GLU A 133 0.49 -6.24 -17.66
N TYR A 134 0.63 -5.83 -16.41
CA TYR A 134 0.01 -4.62 -15.90
C TYR A 134 1.02 -3.87 -15.03
N PHE A 135 0.84 -2.58 -14.88
CA PHE A 135 1.65 -1.76 -14.00
C PHE A 135 0.84 -0.60 -13.45
N ILE A 136 1.30 -0.06 -12.32
CA ILE A 136 0.77 1.19 -11.78
C ILE A 136 1.68 2.32 -12.25
N SER A 137 1.09 3.40 -12.76
CA SER A 137 1.78 4.64 -13.11
C SER A 137 1.31 5.78 -12.22
N VAL A 138 2.24 6.60 -11.72
CA VAL A 138 1.97 7.85 -11.01
C VAL A 138 2.50 9.02 -11.84
N HIS A 139 1.62 9.95 -12.18
CA HIS A 139 1.91 11.10 -13.03
C HIS A 139 2.35 12.32 -12.21
N ALA A 140 3.12 13.22 -12.82
CA ALA A 140 3.63 14.41 -12.15
C ALA A 140 2.52 15.34 -11.66
N SER A 141 1.51 15.61 -12.48
CA SER A 141 0.33 16.40 -12.10
C SER A 141 -0.78 16.25 -13.14
N ALA A 142 -1.98 16.77 -12.86
CA ALA A 142 -3.08 16.82 -13.82
C ALA A 142 -2.73 17.60 -15.11
N ASN A 143 -1.85 18.60 -15.01
CA ASN A 143 -1.39 19.41 -16.14
C ASN A 143 -0.14 18.82 -16.84
N ASN A 144 0.44 17.74 -16.31
CA ASN A 144 1.60 17.06 -16.88
C ASN A 144 1.46 15.54 -16.77
N LEU A 145 0.48 14.99 -17.50
CA LEU A 145 0.22 13.55 -17.55
C LEU A 145 1.28 12.76 -18.33
N ARG A 146 2.08 13.41 -19.18
CA ARG A 146 3.15 12.73 -19.93
C ARG A 146 4.32 12.32 -19.05
N THR A 147 4.53 13.03 -17.95
CA THR A 147 5.63 12.74 -17.03
C THR A 147 5.17 11.73 -15.97
N ILE A 148 5.70 10.51 -16.04
CA ILE A 148 5.51 9.49 -15.00
C ILE A 148 6.62 9.67 -13.98
N ILE A 149 6.28 10.03 -12.74
CA ILE A 149 7.26 10.25 -11.67
C ILE A 149 7.62 8.96 -10.94
N ALA A 150 6.71 8.00 -10.90
CA ALA A 150 6.92 6.70 -10.29
C ALA A 150 6.06 5.63 -10.99
N CYS A 151 6.52 4.39 -10.99
CA CYS A 151 5.78 3.27 -11.52
C CYS A 151 6.16 1.96 -10.81
N GLY A 152 5.32 0.94 -10.96
CA GLY A 152 5.63 -0.41 -10.51
C GLY A 152 4.91 -1.46 -11.33
N ASN A 153 5.65 -2.44 -11.86
CA ASN A 153 5.09 -3.59 -12.54
C ASN A 153 4.32 -4.46 -11.55
N LEU A 154 3.11 -4.85 -11.92
CA LEU A 154 2.27 -5.75 -11.14
C LEU A 154 2.68 -7.19 -11.44
N ALA A 155 3.22 -7.87 -10.43
CA ALA A 155 3.45 -9.31 -10.46
C ALA A 155 2.13 -10.04 -10.27
N PRO A 156 1.83 -11.07 -11.08
CA PRO A 156 0.62 -11.88 -10.90
C PRO A 156 0.65 -12.63 -9.57
N PRO A 157 -0.51 -13.08 -9.06
CA PRO A 157 -0.59 -13.87 -7.85
C PRO A 157 0.26 -15.14 -7.99
N SER A 158 1.02 -15.51 -6.96
CA SER A 158 1.69 -16.80 -6.90
C SER A 158 0.64 -17.90 -6.92
N ARG A 159 0.81 -18.87 -7.83
CA ARG A 159 -0.02 -20.08 -7.87
C ARG A 159 0.34 -21.03 -6.74
#